data_AF-A0A820K1B0-F1
#
_entry.id   AF-A0A820K1B0-F1
#
_cell.length_a   1.000
_cell.length_b   1.000
_cell.length_c   1.000
_cell.angle_alpha   90.00
_cell.angle_beta   90.00
_cell.angle_gamma   90.00
#
_symmetry.space_group_name_H-M   'P 1'
#
loop_
_entity.id
_entity.type
_entity.pdbx_description
1 polymer ?
#
loop_
_entity_poly.entity_id
_entity_poly.type
_entity_poly.pdbx_seq_one_letter_code
_entity_poly.pdbx_strand_id
1 'polypeptide(L)'
;MEVAFDIATNKYSLPTPSTCPEEISQLMTNYWKILPDKHSTFSDLVKQINEIIEINHIKSNEEFYQSLQKDWREEIQDMFKELKEKEQKIRDREQAMYQRSLEQNHQRLQLGKWE
;
A
#
# COMPACT_ATOMS: atom_id res chain seq x y z
N MET A 1 -1.24 -14.74 3.79
CA MET A 1 -1.48 -14.53 2.34
C MET A 1 -2.55 -13.46 2.10
N GLU A 2 -2.80 -12.58 3.08
CA GLU A 2 -3.89 -11.58 3.04
C GLU A 2 -3.51 -10.33 2.24
N VAL A 3 -2.27 -9.85 2.42
CA VAL A 3 -1.71 -8.68 1.73
C VAL A 3 -1.77 -8.80 0.20
N ALA A 4 -1.45 -9.98 -0.37
CA ALA A 4 -1.50 -10.20 -1.82
C ALA A 4 -2.93 -10.15 -2.39
N PHE A 5 -3.91 -10.62 -1.60
CA PHE A 5 -5.32 -10.59 -1.96
C PHE A 5 -5.90 -9.18 -1.85
N ASP A 6 -5.49 -8.40 -0.83
CA ASP A 6 -5.95 -7.02 -0.69
C ASP A 6 -5.34 -6.07 -1.73
N ILE A 7 -4.12 -6.36 -2.21
CA ILE A 7 -3.52 -5.68 -3.36
C ILE A 7 -4.31 -6.01 -4.64
N ALA A 8 -4.63 -7.29 -4.86
CA ALA A 8 -5.39 -7.73 -6.04
C ALA A 8 -6.84 -7.22 -6.07
N THR A 9 -7.43 -6.92 -4.91
CA THR A 9 -8.79 -6.37 -4.79
C THR A 9 -8.80 -4.83 -4.79
N ASN A 10 -7.67 -4.19 -5.09
CA ASN A 10 -7.52 -2.74 -5.16
C ASN A 10 -7.87 -2.01 -3.83
N LYS A 11 -7.84 -2.73 -2.70
CA LYS A 11 -8.02 -2.17 -1.36
C LYS A 11 -6.74 -1.48 -0.85
N TYR A 12 -5.57 -1.92 -1.32
CA TYR A 12 -4.28 -1.28 -1.07
C TYR A 12 -3.41 -1.32 -2.34
N SER A 13 -2.65 -0.27 -2.61
CA SER A 13 -1.57 -0.30 -3.62
C SER A 13 -0.24 -0.59 -2.95
N LEU A 14 0.61 -1.42 -3.57
CA LEU A 14 1.99 -1.54 -3.10
C LEU A 14 2.68 -0.17 -3.19
N PRO A 15 3.37 0.26 -2.12
CA PRO A 15 4.12 1.51 -2.19
C PRO A 15 5.29 1.35 -3.15
N THR A 16 5.38 2.25 -4.14
CA THR A 16 6.57 2.36 -4.98
C THR A 16 7.62 3.20 -4.24
N PRO A 17 8.86 2.71 -4.04
CA PRO A 17 9.92 3.48 -3.41
C PRO A 17 10.17 4.80 -4.14
N SER A 18 10.49 5.85 -3.39
CA SER A 18 10.71 7.20 -3.94
C SER A 18 11.92 7.28 -4.88
N THR A 19 12.87 6.34 -4.76
CA THR A 19 14.07 6.24 -5.61
C THR A 19 13.96 5.13 -6.66
N CYS A 20 12.77 4.57 -6.87
CA CYS A 20 12.50 3.66 -7.98
C CYS A 20 12.56 4.45 -9.31
N PRO A 21 13.26 3.95 -10.35
CA PRO A 21 13.28 4.57 -11.66
C PRO A 21 11.86 4.79 -12.19
N GLU A 22 11.63 5.95 -12.79
CA GLU A 22 10.29 6.41 -13.15
C GLU A 22 9.60 5.44 -14.12
N GLU A 23 10.34 4.88 -15.07
CA GLU A 23 9.80 3.95 -16.07
C GLU A 23 9.32 2.64 -15.43
N ILE A 24 10.04 2.15 -14.41
CA ILE A 24 9.66 0.95 -13.65
C ILE A 24 8.43 1.24 -12.79
N SER A 25 8.42 2.39 -12.11
CA SER A 25 7.28 2.85 -11.30
C SER A 25 6.00 2.97 -12.13
N GLN A 26 6.11 3.58 -13.32
CA GLN A 26 5.00 3.74 -14.26
C GLN A 26 4.52 2.39 -14.81
N LEU A 27 5.44 1.48 -15.17
CA LEU A 27 5.08 0.13 -15.63
C LEU A 27 4.25 -0.59 -14.56
N MET A 28 4.73 -0.64 -13.31
CA MET A 28 4.02 -1.30 -12.21
C MET A 28 2.67 -0.66 -11.92
N THR A 29 2.62 0.67 -11.85
CA THR A 29 1.38 1.42 -11.58
C THR A 29 0.32 1.20 -12.67
N ASN A 30 0.74 1.15 -13.94
CA ASN A 30 -0.18 0.88 -15.05
C ASN A 30 -0.70 -0.56 -14.98
N TYR A 31 0.18 -1.54 -14.77
CA TYR A 31 -0.23 -2.94 -14.65
C TYR A 31 -1.15 -3.20 -13.47
N TRP A 32 -0.94 -2.55 -12.33
CA TRP A 32 -1.82 -2.69 -11.15
C TRP A 32 -3.21 -2.09 -11.34
N LYS A 33 -3.36 -1.08 -12.22
CA LYS A 33 -4.66 -0.44 -12.51
C LYS A 33 -5.48 -1.18 -13.56
N ILE A 34 -4.84 -2.01 -14.39
CA ILE A 34 -5.50 -2.71 -15.48
C ILE A 34 -6.26 -3.93 -14.91
N LEU A 35 -7.55 -4.04 -15.23
CA LEU A 35 -8.34 -5.25 -14.92
C LEU A 35 -7.68 -6.48 -15.55
N PRO A 36 -7.65 -7.66 -14.89
CA PRO A 36 -6.93 -8.85 -15.38
C PRO A 36 -7.14 -9.15 -16.87
N ASP A 37 -8.38 -8.99 -17.35
CA ASP A 37 -8.79 -9.28 -18.73
C ASP A 37 -8.23 -8.29 -19.78
N LYS A 38 -7.66 -7.18 -19.33
CA LYS A 38 -7.11 -6.10 -20.15
C LYS A 38 -5.58 -6.04 -20.13
N HIS A 39 -4.91 -6.96 -19.42
CA HIS A 39 -3.45 -7.04 -19.42
C HIS A 39 -2.97 -7.39 -20.83
N SER A 40 -1.93 -6.70 -21.31
CA SER A 40 -1.26 -7.09 -22.54
C SER A 40 -0.63 -8.47 -22.39
N THR A 41 -0.27 -9.10 -23.51
CA THR A 41 0.32 -10.44 -23.44
C THR A 41 1.64 -10.40 -22.68
N PHE A 42 2.05 -11.51 -22.09
CA PHE A 42 3.34 -11.59 -21.40
C PHE A 42 4.51 -11.22 -22.32
N SER A 43 4.38 -11.49 -23.63
CA SER A 43 5.36 -11.08 -24.64
C SER A 43 5.51 -9.55 -24.72
N ASP A 44 4.40 -8.81 -24.63
CA ASP A 44 4.41 -7.34 -24.64
C ASP A 44 5.04 -6.78 -23.37
N LEU A 45 4.81 -7.43 -22.22
CA LEU A 45 5.46 -7.09 -20.95
C LEU A 45 6.98 -7.25 -21.04
N VAL A 46 7.45 -8.39 -21.55
CA VAL A 46 8.89 -8.66 -21.72
C VAL A 46 9.53 -7.62 -22.63
N LYS A 47 8.85 -7.25 -23.73
CA LYS A 47 9.34 -6.20 -24.62
C LYS A 47 9.48 -4.85 -23.90
N GLN A 48 8.46 -4.44 -23.16
CA GLN A 48 8.50 -3.19 -22.37
C GLN A 48 9.64 -3.20 -21.34
N ILE A 49 9.85 -4.33 -20.64
CA ILE A 49 10.96 -4.46 -19.67
C ILE A 49 12.32 -4.33 -20.35
N ASN A 50 12.50 -4.96 -21.51
CA ASN A 50 13.77 -4.85 -22.26
C ASN A 50 14.03 -3.42 -22.74
N GLU A 51 13.00 -2.70 -23.19
CA GLU A 51 13.12 -1.28 -23.56
C GLU A 51 13.58 -0.42 -22.37
N ILE A 52 13.03 -0.67 -21.17
CA ILE A 52 13.42 0.03 -19.94
C ILE A 52 14.88 -0.25 -19.57
N ILE A 53 15.35 -1.50 -19.70
CA ILE A 53 16.73 -1.89 -19.39
C ILE A 53 17.71 -1.16 -20.32
N GLU A 54 17.39 -1.08 -21.61
CA GLU A 54 18.20 -0.39 -22.61
C GLU A 54 18.27 1.13 -22.34
N ILE A 55 17.13 1.77 -22.02
CA ILE A 55 17.05 3.21 -21.74
C ILE A 55 17.82 3.59 -20.47
N ASN A 56 17.62 2.83 -19.39
CA ASN A 56 18.17 3.18 -18.09
C ASN A 56 19.66 2.85 -17.96
N HIS A 57 20.30 2.30 -19.00
CA HIS A 57 21.66 1.81 -18.97
C HIS A 57 21.95 1.11 -17.65
N ILE A 58 21.08 0.16 -17.28
CA ILE A 58 21.16 -0.66 -16.06
C ILE A 58 22.38 -1.58 -16.21
N LYS A 59 23.57 -0.98 -16.24
CA LYS A 59 24.87 -1.62 -16.37
C LYS A 59 25.39 -1.77 -14.95
N SER A 60 25.08 -2.95 -14.42
CA SER A 60 25.69 -3.65 -13.29
C SER A 60 26.85 -2.94 -12.59
N ASN A 61 26.54 -2.00 -11.70
CA ASN A 61 27.30 -1.92 -10.46
C ASN A 61 26.48 -2.66 -9.40
N GLU A 62 26.80 -3.93 -9.19
CA GLU A 62 26.06 -4.82 -8.30
C GLU A 62 25.97 -4.23 -6.87
N GLU A 63 27.01 -3.54 -6.41
CA GLU A 63 27.04 -2.86 -5.11
C GLU A 63 26.02 -1.71 -5.04
N PHE A 64 25.85 -0.96 -6.13
CA PHE A 64 24.84 0.10 -6.22
C PHE A 64 23.42 -0.46 -6.15
N TYR A 65 23.14 -1.55 -6.87
CA TYR A 65 21.82 -2.20 -6.81
C TYR A 65 21.53 -2.81 -5.44
N GLN A 66 22.51 -3.45 -4.81
CA GLN A 66 22.34 -4.01 -3.47
C GLN A 66 22.07 -2.91 -2.43
N SER A 67 22.77 -1.78 -2.51
CA SER A 67 22.50 -0.62 -1.65
C SER A 67 21.09 -0.07 -1.89
N LEU A 68 20.74 0.19 -3.15
CA LEU A 68 19.43 0.74 -3.51
C LEU A 68 18.28 -0.18 -3.10
N GLN A 69 18.44 -1.50 -3.27
CA GLN A 69 17.47 -2.50 -2.85
C GLN A 69 17.31 -2.53 -1.32
N LYS A 70 18.41 -2.37 -0.57
CA LYS A 70 18.36 -2.25 0.88
C LYS A 70 17.57 -1.01 1.30
N ASP A 71 17.87 0.14 0.69
CA ASP A 71 17.18 1.41 0.96
C ASP A 71 15.68 1.30 0.66
N TRP A 72 15.31 0.68 -0.47
CA TRP A 72 13.90 0.42 -0.82
C TRP A 72 13.20 -0.48 0.19
N ARG A 73 13.89 -1.52 0.67
CA ARG A 73 13.33 -2.44 1.66
C ARG A 73 13.05 -1.70 2.97
N GLU A 74 13.97 -0.86 3.43
CA GLU A 74 13.81 -0.06 4.64
C GLU A 74 12.66 0.95 4.48
N GLU A 75 12.60 1.69 3.36
CA GLU A 75 11.52 2.63 3.06
C GLU A 75 10.13 1.95 3.06
N ILE A 76 10.01 0.81 2.37
CA ILE A 76 8.76 0.05 2.34
C ILE A 76 8.38 -0.44 3.75
N GLN A 77 9.35 -0.92 4.54
CA GLN A 77 9.11 -1.37 5.91
C GLN A 77 8.59 -0.24 6.79
N ASP A 78 9.16 0.95 6.68
CA ASP A 78 8.74 2.13 7.42
C ASP A 78 7.33 2.59 7.02
N MET A 79 7.02 2.58 5.72
CA MET A 79 5.66 2.87 5.24
C MET A 79 4.62 1.89 5.80
N PHE A 80 4.94 0.58 5.82
CA PHE A 80 4.05 -0.41 6.42
C PHE A 80 3.89 -0.21 7.94
N LYS A 81 4.94 0.19 8.63
CA LYS A 81 4.89 0.52 10.06
C LYS A 81 3.97 1.72 10.30
N GLU A 82 4.12 2.79 9.51
CA GLU A 82 3.26 3.98 9.61
C GLU A 82 1.78 3.64 9.34
N LEU A 83 1.50 2.80 8.34
CA LEU A 83 0.14 2.35 8.04
C LEU A 83 -0.48 1.61 9.23
N LYS A 84 0.25 0.69 9.86
CA LYS A 84 -0.21 -0.04 11.06
C LYS A 84 -0.48 0.89 12.24
N GLU A 85 0.38 1.88 12.45
CA GLU A 85 0.20 2.88 13.51
C GLU A 85 -1.04 3.75 13.26
N LYS A 86 -1.28 4.17 12.01
CA LYS A 86 -2.49 4.92 11.64
C LYS A 86 -3.76 4.09 11.83
N GLU A 87 -3.72 2.82 11.43
CA GLU A 87 -4.83 1.88 11.58
C GLU A 87 -5.18 1.66 13.07
N GLN A 88 -4.17 1.47 13.92
CA GLN A 88 -4.39 1.34 15.37
C GLN A 88 -5.02 2.61 15.97
N LYS A 89 -4.53 3.80 15.60
CA LYS A 89 -5.09 5.07 16.05
C LYS A 89 -6.55 5.25 15.65
N ILE A 90 -6.95 4.76 14.48
CA ILE A 90 -8.35 4.80 14.03
C ILE A 90 -9.19 3.88 14.92
N ARG A 91 -8.77 2.62 15.12
CA ARG A 91 -9.48 1.67 15.98
C ARG A 91 -9.67 2.20 17.41
N ASP A 92 -8.63 2.79 17.99
CA ASP A 92 -8.68 3.35 19.35
C ASP A 92 -9.72 4.49 19.44
N ARG A 93 -9.77 5.35 18.41
CA ARG A 93 -10.76 6.43 18.33
C ARG A 93 -12.18 5.90 18.18
N GLU A 94 -12.39 4.89 17.33
CA GLU A 94 -13.69 4.25 17.14
C GLU A 94 -14.19 3.60 18.44
N GLN A 95 -13.32 2.89 19.15
CA GLN A 95 -13.64 2.29 20.44
C GLN A 95 -14.01 3.36 21.48
N ALA A 96 -13.26 4.46 21.55
CA ALA A 96 -13.57 5.56 22.46
C ALA A 96 -14.92 6.23 22.14
N MET A 97 -15.25 6.41 20.85
CA MET A 97 -16.56 6.93 20.42
C MET A 97 -17.69 5.97 20.80
N TYR A 98 -17.50 4.67 20.61
CA TYR A 98 -18.48 3.66 20.98
C TYR A 98 -18.77 3.66 22.49
N GLN A 99 -17.72 3.70 23.33
CA GLN A 99 -17.90 3.76 24.79
C GLN A 99 -18.67 5.01 25.24
N ARG A 100 -18.33 6.19 24.69
CA ARG A 100 -19.06 7.43 24.98
C ARG A 100 -20.54 7.34 24.57
N SER A 101 -20.84 6.70 23.45
CA SER A 101 -22.22 6.49 23.00
C SER A 101 -23.01 5.61 23.97
N LEU A 102 -22.38 4.53 24.48
CA LEU A 102 -22.98 3.66 25.49
C LEU A 102 -23.26 4.42 26.80
N GLU A 103 -22.30 5.20 27.28
CA GLU A 103 -22.44 6.03 28.47
C GLU A 103 -23.58 7.05 28.33
N GLN A 104 -23.64 7.76 27.20
CA GLN A 104 -24.72 8.71 26.90
C GLN A 104 -26.08 8.02 26.87
N ASN A 105 -26.18 6.85 26.24
CA ASN A 105 -27.42 6.10 26.19
C ASN A 105 -27.85 5.63 27.59
N HIS A 106 -26.92 5.16 28.42
CA HIS A 106 -27.19 4.80 29.80
C HIS A 106 -27.72 6.01 30.60
N GLN A 107 -27.06 7.17 30.51
CA GLN A 107 -27.50 8.40 31.18
C GLN A 107 -28.90 8.83 30.74
N ARG A 108 -29.21 8.78 29.44
CA ARG A 108 -30.55 9.08 28.90
C ARG A 108 -31.62 8.15 29.46
N LEU A 109 -31.34 6.85 29.51
CA LEU A 109 -32.27 5.85 30.07
C LEU A 109 -32.51 6.05 31.57
N GLN A 110 -31.49 6.50 32.32
CA GLN A 110 -31.67 6.81 33.73
C GLN A 110 -32.52 8.07 33.93
N LEU A 111 -32.30 9.13 33.15
CA LEU A 111 -33.10 10.37 33.23
C LEU A 111 -34.59 10.13 32.90
N GLY A 112 -34.88 9.34 31.86
CA GLY A 112 -36.27 9.01 31.47
C GLY A 112 -36.98 8.01 32.40
N LYS A 113 -36.34 7.51 33.47
CA LYS A 113 -36.99 6.71 34.52
C LYS A 113 -37.56 7.55 35.66
N TRP A 114 -37.21 8.83 35.72
CA TRP A 114 -37.66 9.77 36.75
C TRP A 114 -38.72 10.77 36.23
N GLU A 115 -39.21 10.55 35.00
CA GLU A 115 -40.38 11.20 34.37
C GLU A 115 -41.56 10.23 34.35
#